data_AF-A0A673I997-F1
#
_entry.id   AF-A0A673I997-F1
#
_cell.length_a   1.000
_cell.length_b   1.000
_cell.length_c   1.000
_cell.angle_alpha   90.00
_cell.angle_beta   90.00
_cell.angle_gamma   90.00
#
_symmetry.space_group_name_H-M   'P 1'
#
loop_
_entity.id
_entity.type
_entity.pdbx_description
1 polymer ?
#
loop_
_entity_poly.entity_id
_entity_poly.type
_entity_poly.pdbx_seq_one_letter_code
_entity_poly.pdbx_strand_id
1 'polypeptide(L)'
;MSRRRHSDEGDAGSQPHKRRRTSEPIEIEDRLESLICRVGEKSTSSLESNLEGLAGVLEADLPNYKGKILRILCAVARLLPEKLTVYTTLVGLLNARNYNFGGEFVEAMIRQLKETLKSNLYSEAVYLVRFLSDLVNCHVIAAPSMVAMFENFVSVTQEEDIPQYLDCLWAQVQKLKKDRWQERHILRPYIAFDSVLCEALQHNLPPFTPPAHSDDAVYPMPHVVFRMFDYTDAPEGPVMPGSHSVERFVIEENLRCIIKSHWRERKTCAAQLLSYPGKNKIPLNYHIVEVIFGELFQLPSPPHIDVMYTALLIELCKLQPGSLPQVLAQATEMMYMRLDTMNTTCIDRLINWFSHHLSNFQFRWSWDDWADCLTQDIEKPKPKFVKEVLEKCMRLSYHQRIVDIVPQSFSALIPANPVCSYKYEEETESVLYYISVWFDDTAV
;
A
#
# COMPACT_ATOMS: atom_id res chain seq x y z
N MET A 1 -45.71 -73.29 -1.65
CA MET A 1 -46.76 -73.05 -2.67
C MET A 1 -46.59 -71.59 -3.13
N SER A 2 -46.13 -71.30 -4.36
CA SER A 2 -46.91 -71.23 -5.62
C SER A 2 -47.84 -69.99 -5.63
N ARG A 3 -47.78 -68.97 -6.51
CA ARG A 3 -47.01 -68.64 -7.76
C ARG A 3 -46.66 -67.12 -7.75
N ARG A 4 -45.58 -66.55 -8.32
CA ARG A 4 -44.88 -66.61 -9.65
C ARG A 4 -45.40 -65.68 -10.77
N ARG A 5 -44.60 -64.65 -11.11
CA ARG A 5 -44.26 -64.01 -12.43
C ARG A 5 -43.35 -62.79 -12.10
N HIS A 6 -42.10 -62.57 -12.54
CA HIS A 6 -41.42 -62.73 -13.85
C HIS A 6 -42.04 -61.76 -14.89
N SER A 7 -41.34 -60.94 -15.68
CA SER A 7 -39.93 -60.95 -16.14
C SER A 7 -39.48 -59.54 -16.64
N ASP A 8 -38.21 -59.18 -16.96
CA ASP A 8 -36.82 -59.56 -16.56
C ASP A 8 -35.80 -58.57 -17.25
N GLU A 9 -34.49 -58.66 -16.93
CA GLU A 9 -33.25 -58.17 -17.62
C GLU A 9 -32.96 -56.66 -17.89
N GLY A 10 -31.67 -56.29 -17.72
CA GLY A 10 -31.13 -54.94 -17.96
C GLY A 10 -29.65 -54.77 -17.55
N ASP A 11 -28.75 -55.40 -18.31
CA ASP A 11 -27.27 -55.42 -18.20
C ASP A 11 -26.58 -54.24 -17.47
N ALA A 12 -25.84 -54.56 -16.39
CA ALA A 12 -25.02 -53.62 -15.63
C ALA A 12 -23.52 -53.92 -15.81
N GLY A 13 -23.00 -53.55 -16.98
CA GLY A 13 -21.59 -53.69 -17.33
C GLY A 13 -20.64 -53.04 -16.31
N SER A 14 -19.67 -53.82 -15.84
CA SER A 14 -18.67 -53.42 -14.84
C SER A 14 -17.62 -52.45 -15.40
N GLN A 15 -17.94 -51.15 -15.40
CA GLN A 15 -16.91 -50.13 -15.63
C GLN A 15 -16.03 -49.94 -14.38
N PRO A 16 -14.70 -50.17 -14.46
CA PRO A 16 -13.81 -49.83 -13.37
C PRO A 16 -13.68 -48.31 -13.26
N HIS A 17 -14.09 -47.75 -12.12
CA HIS A 17 -13.82 -46.34 -11.81
C HIS A 17 -12.33 -46.05 -11.89
N LYS A 18 -11.89 -45.37 -12.96
CA LYS A 18 -10.61 -44.67 -13.02
C LYS A 18 -10.63 -43.53 -11.99
N ARG A 19 -10.32 -43.83 -10.73
CA ARG A 19 -9.96 -42.81 -9.74
C ARG A 19 -8.79 -42.01 -10.31
N ARG A 20 -9.03 -40.71 -10.50
CA ARG A 20 -8.15 -39.77 -11.19
C ARG A 20 -6.89 -39.55 -10.33
N ARG A 21 -5.81 -40.26 -10.66
CA ARG A 21 -4.57 -40.34 -9.87
C ARG A 21 -3.68 -39.11 -10.11
N THR A 22 -4.20 -37.93 -9.77
CA THR A 22 -3.64 -36.62 -10.13
C THR A 22 -3.72 -35.58 -9.00
N SER A 23 -4.09 -35.95 -7.76
CA SER A 23 -4.21 -34.98 -6.65
C SER A 23 -2.89 -34.77 -5.90
N GLU A 24 -2.18 -35.85 -5.55
CA GLU A 24 -0.94 -35.81 -4.75
C GLU A 24 0.13 -34.81 -5.28
N PRO A 25 0.43 -34.69 -6.59
CA PRO A 25 1.43 -33.73 -7.06
C PRO A 25 0.98 -32.27 -6.88
N ILE A 26 -0.32 -31.99 -7.06
CA ILE A 26 -0.88 -30.65 -6.92
C ILE A 26 -0.90 -30.24 -5.44
N GLU A 27 -1.26 -31.17 -4.55
CA GLU A 27 -1.24 -30.96 -3.09
C GLU A 27 0.18 -30.62 -2.57
N ILE A 28 1.23 -31.21 -3.17
CA ILE A 28 2.63 -30.88 -2.84
C ILE A 28 3.01 -29.50 -3.41
N GLU A 29 2.63 -29.20 -4.65
CA GLU A 29 2.88 -27.89 -5.26
C GLU A 29 2.23 -26.73 -4.48
N ASP A 30 0.97 -26.89 -4.05
CA ASP A 30 0.24 -25.92 -3.23
C ASP A 30 0.85 -25.78 -1.83
N ARG A 31 1.34 -26.89 -1.25
CA ARG A 31 2.08 -26.89 0.02
C ARG A 31 3.40 -26.12 -0.09
N LEU A 32 4.17 -26.32 -1.16
CA LEU A 32 5.43 -25.59 -1.41
C LEU A 32 5.17 -24.08 -1.53
N GLU A 33 4.13 -23.70 -2.27
CA GLU A 33 3.73 -22.30 -2.41
C GLU A 33 3.30 -21.69 -1.07
N SER A 34 2.47 -22.40 -0.29
CA SER A 34 2.07 -21.99 1.06
C SER A 34 3.26 -21.81 2.01
N LEU A 35 4.23 -22.73 2.01
CA LEU A 35 5.43 -22.62 2.84
C LEU A 35 6.30 -21.41 2.48
N ILE A 36 6.54 -21.17 1.20
CA ILE A 36 7.32 -20.01 0.73
C ILE A 36 6.58 -18.70 0.99
N CYS A 37 5.27 -18.63 0.76
CA CYS A 37 4.49 -17.41 1.01
C CYS A 37 4.46 -17.06 2.51
N ARG A 38 4.47 -18.05 3.41
CA ARG A 38 4.34 -17.84 4.86
C ARG A 38 5.64 -17.68 5.65
N VAL A 39 6.81 -17.98 5.08
CA VAL A 39 8.09 -17.76 5.78
C VAL A 39 8.25 -16.27 6.12
N GLY A 40 8.64 -15.95 7.36
CA GLY A 40 8.69 -14.57 7.85
C GLY A 40 7.38 -14.01 8.43
N GLU A 41 6.28 -14.77 8.41
CA GLU A 41 5.10 -14.47 9.25
C GLU A 41 5.39 -14.73 10.74
N LYS A 42 4.48 -14.29 11.63
CA LYS A 42 4.55 -14.57 13.06
C LYS A 42 4.56 -16.09 13.31
N SER A 43 5.64 -16.58 13.92
CA SER A 43 5.86 -17.99 14.24
C SER A 43 6.29 -18.15 15.71
N THR A 44 6.16 -19.36 16.25
CA THR A 44 6.72 -19.74 17.55
C THR A 44 8.23 -19.95 17.51
N SER A 45 8.78 -20.23 16.32
CA SER A 45 10.21 -20.45 16.08
C SER A 45 10.85 -19.20 15.48
N SER A 46 12.16 -19.01 15.71
CA SER A 46 12.89 -17.87 15.17
C SER A 46 12.90 -17.85 13.64
N LEU A 47 13.11 -16.66 13.04
CA LEU A 47 13.14 -16.50 11.59
C LEU A 47 14.24 -17.37 10.95
N GLU A 48 15.39 -17.45 11.61
CA GLU A 48 16.55 -18.24 11.21
C GLU A 48 16.18 -19.73 11.19
N SER A 49 15.56 -20.24 12.26
CA SER A 49 15.11 -21.64 12.33
C SER A 49 14.07 -21.97 11.24
N ASN A 50 13.15 -21.05 10.95
CA ASN A 50 12.16 -21.23 9.88
C ASN A 50 12.80 -21.20 8.48
N LEU A 51 13.79 -20.34 8.24
CA LEU A 51 14.53 -20.24 6.98
C LEU A 51 15.38 -21.49 6.71
N GLU A 52 16.14 -21.94 7.71
CA GLU A 52 16.98 -23.13 7.63
C GLU A 52 16.15 -24.40 7.38
N GLY A 53 15.04 -24.56 8.10
CA GLY A 53 14.09 -25.65 7.90
C GLY A 53 13.44 -25.62 6.52
N LEU A 54 13.06 -24.44 6.03
CA LEU A 54 12.48 -24.31 4.69
C LEU A 54 13.50 -24.60 3.59
N ALA A 55 14.75 -24.14 3.72
CA ALA A 55 15.82 -24.43 2.77
C ALA A 55 16.03 -25.95 2.62
N GLY A 56 16.06 -26.70 3.73
CA GLY A 56 16.16 -28.16 3.71
C GLY A 56 14.95 -28.88 3.09
N VAL A 57 13.73 -28.37 3.31
CA VAL A 57 12.52 -28.91 2.65
C VAL A 57 12.57 -28.68 1.13
N LEU A 58 12.87 -27.45 0.71
CA LEU A 58 12.94 -27.09 -0.70
C LEU A 58 14.06 -27.86 -1.43
N GLU A 59 15.22 -28.04 -0.80
CA GLU A 59 16.32 -28.87 -1.32
C GLU A 59 15.87 -30.32 -1.59
N ALA A 60 15.19 -30.95 -0.64
CA ALA A 60 14.71 -32.32 -0.77
C ALA A 60 13.69 -32.48 -1.91
N ASP A 61 12.89 -31.45 -2.19
CA ASP A 61 11.89 -31.42 -3.26
C ASP A 61 12.45 -30.96 -4.63
N LEU A 62 13.68 -30.41 -4.71
CA LEU A 62 14.30 -30.00 -5.98
C LEU A 62 14.28 -31.07 -7.09
N PRO A 63 14.59 -32.37 -6.85
CA PRO A 63 14.64 -33.37 -7.91
C PRO A 63 13.35 -33.51 -8.72
N ASN A 64 12.20 -33.25 -8.08
CA ASN A 64 10.87 -33.38 -8.70
C ASN A 64 10.21 -32.03 -9.00
N TYR A 65 10.47 -31.00 -8.18
CA TYR A 65 9.71 -29.74 -8.18
C TYR A 65 10.55 -28.48 -8.46
N LYS A 66 11.84 -28.59 -8.81
CA LYS A 66 12.72 -27.43 -9.12
C LYS A 66 12.04 -26.37 -10.00
N GLY A 67 11.34 -26.78 -11.06
CA GLY A 67 10.66 -25.85 -11.97
C GLY A 67 9.53 -25.03 -11.32
N LYS A 68 8.78 -25.61 -10.38
CA LYS A 68 7.74 -24.90 -9.59
C LYS A 68 8.38 -24.04 -8.51
N ILE A 69 9.40 -24.54 -7.81
CA ILE A 69 10.16 -23.79 -6.79
C ILE A 69 10.79 -22.52 -7.38
N LEU A 70 11.46 -22.64 -8.54
CA LEU A 70 12.02 -21.49 -9.28
C LEU A 70 10.93 -20.44 -9.61
N ARG A 71 9.77 -20.88 -10.11
CA ARG A 71 8.65 -19.98 -10.44
C ARG A 71 8.09 -19.27 -9.20
N ILE A 72 7.89 -19.97 -8.08
CA ILE A 72 7.39 -19.37 -6.84
C ILE A 72 8.39 -18.34 -6.32
N LEU A 73 9.69 -18.67 -6.29
CA LEU A 73 10.73 -17.75 -5.82
C LEU A 73 10.86 -16.50 -6.70
N CYS A 74 10.78 -16.64 -8.03
CA CYS A 74 10.72 -15.49 -8.95
C CYS A 74 9.44 -14.67 -8.76
N ALA A 75 8.31 -15.31 -8.45
CA ALA A 75 7.05 -14.63 -8.19
C ALA A 75 7.10 -13.81 -6.89
N VAL A 76 7.58 -14.37 -5.77
CA VAL A 76 7.68 -13.60 -4.50
C VAL A 76 8.73 -12.49 -4.58
N ALA A 77 9.81 -12.67 -5.35
CA ALA A 77 10.79 -11.62 -5.62
C ALA A 77 10.18 -10.40 -6.36
N ARG A 78 9.11 -10.62 -7.14
CA ARG A 78 8.38 -9.59 -7.88
C ARG A 78 7.16 -9.04 -7.14
N LEU A 79 6.51 -9.86 -6.31
CA LEU A 79 5.19 -9.57 -5.73
C LEU A 79 5.22 -9.24 -4.23
N LEU A 80 6.27 -9.63 -3.49
CA LEU A 80 6.38 -9.42 -2.04
C LEU A 80 7.68 -8.68 -1.65
N PRO A 81 7.99 -7.50 -2.24
CA PRO A 81 9.22 -6.74 -1.96
C PRO A 81 9.37 -6.31 -0.50
N GLU A 82 8.29 -6.20 0.27
CA GLU A 82 8.29 -5.94 1.71
C GLU A 82 8.98 -7.05 2.53
N LYS A 83 9.14 -8.25 1.94
CA LYS A 83 9.83 -9.42 2.50
C LYS A 83 11.14 -9.75 1.79
N LEU A 84 11.67 -8.84 0.96
CA LEU A 84 12.83 -9.06 0.09
C LEU A 84 14.00 -9.75 0.79
N THR A 85 14.46 -9.25 1.95
CA THR A 85 15.65 -9.79 2.64
C THR A 85 15.43 -11.18 3.26
N VAL A 86 14.17 -11.58 3.49
CA VAL A 86 13.82 -12.95 3.90
C VAL A 86 14.01 -13.90 2.73
N TYR A 87 13.55 -13.51 1.54
CA TYR A 87 13.61 -14.32 0.33
C TYR A 87 15.01 -14.39 -0.28
N THR A 88 15.81 -13.32 -0.24
CA THR A 88 17.22 -13.38 -0.65
C THR A 88 18.04 -14.27 0.27
N THR A 89 17.79 -14.23 1.59
CA THR A 89 18.42 -15.17 2.55
C THR A 89 18.06 -16.63 2.22
N LEU A 90 16.78 -16.93 1.94
CA LEU A 90 16.35 -18.28 1.55
C LEU A 90 17.04 -18.77 0.28
N VAL A 91 17.18 -17.91 -0.73
CA VAL A 91 17.92 -18.21 -1.97
C VAL A 91 19.42 -18.40 -1.69
N GLY A 92 20.00 -17.64 -0.77
CA GLY A 92 21.39 -17.81 -0.29
C GLY A 92 21.63 -19.20 0.29
N LEU A 93 20.77 -19.64 1.20
CA LEU A 93 20.84 -20.99 1.80
C LEU A 93 20.67 -22.09 0.75
N LEU A 94 19.77 -21.89 -0.22
CA LEU A 94 19.60 -22.84 -1.34
C LEU A 94 20.80 -22.87 -2.30
N ASN A 95 21.46 -21.75 -2.55
CA ASN A 95 22.70 -21.71 -3.35
C ASN A 95 23.86 -22.42 -2.65
N ALA A 96 24.01 -22.22 -1.34
CA ALA A 96 25.02 -22.91 -0.52
C ALA A 96 24.85 -24.43 -0.54
N ARG A 97 23.59 -24.90 -0.54
CA ARG A 97 23.21 -26.33 -0.65
C ARG A 97 23.34 -26.87 -2.09
N ASN A 98 22.97 -26.07 -3.08
CA ASN A 98 22.95 -26.47 -4.49
C ASN A 98 23.31 -25.31 -5.43
N TYR A 99 24.59 -25.19 -5.77
CA TYR A 99 25.11 -24.15 -6.65
C TYR A 99 24.42 -24.10 -8.02
N ASN A 100 24.10 -25.25 -8.63
CA ASN A 100 23.43 -25.31 -9.93
C ASN A 100 22.03 -24.70 -9.89
N PHE A 101 21.29 -24.93 -8.79
CA PHE A 101 20.00 -24.29 -8.56
C PHE A 101 20.14 -22.76 -8.44
N GLY A 102 21.17 -22.26 -7.73
CA GLY A 102 21.45 -20.83 -7.64
C GLY A 102 21.68 -20.19 -9.01
N GLY A 103 22.42 -20.84 -9.89
CA GLY A 103 22.66 -20.38 -11.27
C GLY A 103 21.38 -20.33 -12.10
N GLU A 104 20.59 -21.42 -12.10
CA GLU A 104 19.29 -21.47 -12.78
C GLU A 104 18.30 -20.40 -12.27
N PHE A 105 18.35 -20.09 -10.98
CA PHE A 105 17.55 -19.03 -10.37
C PHE A 105 17.99 -17.63 -10.82
N VAL A 106 19.30 -17.34 -10.81
CA VAL A 106 19.84 -16.06 -11.29
C VAL A 106 19.50 -15.84 -12.77
N GLU A 107 19.62 -16.86 -13.62
CA GLU A 107 19.17 -16.78 -15.00
C GLU A 107 17.65 -16.54 -15.12
N ALA A 108 16.83 -17.22 -14.32
CA ALA A 108 15.38 -17.05 -14.32
C ALA A 108 14.98 -15.62 -13.92
N MET A 109 15.65 -15.04 -12.93
CA MET A 109 15.46 -13.65 -12.51
C MET A 109 15.83 -12.65 -13.62
N ILE A 110 16.92 -12.86 -14.36
CA ILE A 110 17.30 -11.99 -15.49
C ILE A 110 16.34 -12.15 -16.68
N ARG A 111 15.83 -13.36 -16.96
CA ARG A 111 14.75 -13.56 -17.95
C ARG A 111 13.48 -12.82 -17.51
N GLN A 112 13.06 -13.01 -16.27
CA GLN A 112 11.89 -12.35 -15.70
C GLN A 112 12.01 -10.82 -15.75
N LEU A 113 13.17 -10.26 -15.43
CA LEU A 113 13.41 -8.81 -15.53
C LEU A 113 13.25 -8.28 -16.96
N LYS A 114 13.81 -8.98 -17.96
CA LYS A 114 13.68 -8.60 -19.38
C LYS A 114 12.22 -8.68 -19.85
N GLU A 115 11.47 -9.70 -19.42
CA GLU A 115 10.04 -9.85 -19.70
C GLU A 115 9.20 -8.74 -19.03
N THR A 116 9.49 -8.42 -17.76
CA THR A 116 8.80 -7.38 -16.97
C THR A 116 9.04 -5.99 -17.57
N LEU A 117 10.27 -5.66 -17.99
CA LEU A 117 10.58 -4.41 -18.70
C LEU A 117 9.88 -4.35 -20.05
N LYS A 118 9.93 -5.42 -20.85
CA LYS A 118 9.22 -5.50 -22.15
C LYS A 118 7.69 -5.35 -22.01
N SER A 119 7.14 -5.68 -20.84
CA SER A 119 5.71 -5.56 -20.53
C SER A 119 5.33 -4.21 -19.91
N ASN A 120 6.22 -3.21 -19.92
CA ASN A 120 6.05 -1.90 -19.28
C ASN A 120 5.81 -1.94 -17.75
N LEU A 121 6.13 -3.06 -17.08
CA LEU A 121 5.91 -3.26 -15.64
C LEU A 121 7.10 -2.72 -14.80
N TYR A 122 7.54 -1.49 -15.10
CA TYR A 122 8.76 -0.89 -14.53
C TYR A 122 8.81 -0.89 -12.99
N SER A 123 7.68 -0.64 -12.31
CA SER A 123 7.61 -0.68 -10.84
C SER A 123 7.92 -2.07 -10.27
N GLU A 124 7.62 -3.14 -11.00
CA GLU A 124 7.97 -4.50 -10.62
C GLU A 124 9.41 -4.86 -10.99
N ALA A 125 9.91 -4.32 -12.11
CA ALA A 125 11.31 -4.46 -12.50
C ALA A 125 12.27 -3.89 -11.43
N VAL A 126 11.89 -2.78 -10.78
CA VAL A 126 12.63 -2.21 -9.64
C VAL A 126 12.77 -3.22 -8.49
N TYR A 127 11.72 -4.00 -8.17
CA TYR A 127 11.80 -5.00 -7.10
C TYR A 127 12.75 -6.15 -7.48
N LEU A 128 12.70 -6.63 -8.72
CA LEU A 128 13.63 -7.64 -9.25
C LEU A 128 15.09 -7.16 -9.18
N VAL A 129 15.37 -5.90 -9.55
CA VAL A 129 16.71 -5.31 -9.46
C VAL A 129 17.18 -5.18 -8.01
N ARG A 130 16.31 -4.74 -7.08
CA ARG A 130 16.63 -4.71 -5.65
C ARG A 130 16.90 -6.12 -5.10
N PHE A 131 16.17 -7.13 -5.56
CA PHE A 131 16.37 -8.54 -5.17
C PHE A 131 17.74 -9.04 -5.62
N LEU A 132 18.10 -8.84 -6.89
CA LEU A 132 19.43 -9.14 -7.43
C LEU A 132 20.55 -8.38 -6.68
N SER A 133 20.29 -7.14 -6.27
CA SER A 133 21.23 -6.33 -5.49
C SER A 133 21.50 -6.92 -4.11
N ASP A 134 20.47 -7.35 -3.39
CA ASP A 134 20.64 -7.89 -2.03
C ASP A 134 21.12 -9.35 -2.02
N LEU A 135 20.94 -10.11 -3.12
CA LEU A 135 21.60 -11.40 -3.34
C LEU A 135 23.14 -11.33 -3.36
N VAL A 136 23.73 -10.15 -3.59
CA VAL A 136 25.17 -9.93 -3.38
C VAL A 136 25.53 -10.07 -1.90
N ASN A 137 24.70 -9.49 -1.01
CA ASN A 137 24.89 -9.61 0.44
C ASN A 137 24.66 -11.05 0.94
N CYS A 138 23.93 -11.86 0.18
CA CYS A 138 23.71 -13.29 0.46
C CYS A 138 24.74 -14.22 -0.21
N HIS A 139 25.83 -13.67 -0.79
CA HIS A 139 26.87 -14.43 -1.49
C HIS A 139 26.37 -15.31 -2.65
N VAL A 140 25.25 -14.93 -3.28
CA VAL A 140 24.73 -15.61 -4.48
C VAL A 140 25.24 -14.96 -5.76
N ILE A 141 25.35 -13.62 -5.79
CA ILE A 141 25.79 -12.87 -6.97
C ILE A 141 27.11 -12.16 -6.67
N ALA A 142 28.06 -12.25 -7.60
CA ALA A 142 29.34 -11.56 -7.51
C ALA A 142 29.15 -10.04 -7.72
N ALA A 143 29.60 -9.25 -6.74
CA ALA A 143 29.44 -7.78 -6.74
C ALA A 143 29.89 -7.07 -8.04
N PRO A 144 31.00 -7.44 -8.72
CA PRO A 144 31.39 -6.82 -9.99
C PRO A 144 30.32 -6.93 -11.07
N SER A 145 29.55 -8.02 -11.10
CA SER A 145 28.50 -8.23 -12.09
C SER A 145 27.26 -7.36 -11.86
N MET A 146 26.93 -7.03 -10.59
CA MET A 146 25.93 -6.02 -10.26
C MET A 146 26.42 -4.59 -10.58
N VAL A 147 27.71 -4.29 -10.35
CA VAL A 147 28.27 -2.97 -10.72
C VAL A 147 28.19 -2.77 -12.23
N ALA A 148 28.61 -3.76 -13.03
CA ALA A 148 28.47 -3.71 -14.49
C ALA A 148 27.01 -3.56 -14.95
N MET A 149 26.06 -4.19 -14.26
CA MET A 149 24.62 -3.98 -14.54
C MET A 149 24.18 -2.54 -14.24
N PHE A 150 24.65 -1.93 -13.15
CA PHE A 150 24.35 -0.53 -12.84
C PHE A 150 25.04 0.46 -13.79
N GLU A 151 26.24 0.17 -14.28
CA GLU A 151 26.90 0.97 -15.32
C GLU A 151 26.04 1.01 -16.59
N ASN A 152 25.48 -0.13 -17.01
CA ASN A 152 24.53 -0.20 -18.14
C ASN A 152 23.18 0.49 -17.86
N PHE A 153 22.77 0.64 -16.59
CA PHE A 153 21.58 1.44 -16.25
C PHE A 153 21.88 2.94 -16.32
N VAL A 154 23.05 3.36 -15.84
CA VAL A 154 23.48 4.77 -15.87
C VAL A 154 23.79 5.22 -17.30
N SER A 155 24.27 4.34 -18.19
CA SER A 155 24.52 4.71 -19.59
C SER A 155 23.25 5.12 -20.35
N VAL A 156 22.06 4.69 -19.92
CA VAL A 156 20.77 5.17 -20.48
C VAL A 156 20.64 6.68 -20.35
N THR A 157 21.23 7.32 -19.33
CA THR A 157 21.19 8.80 -19.19
C THR A 157 22.06 9.54 -20.22
N GLN A 158 22.75 8.84 -21.11
CA GLN A 158 23.46 9.41 -22.26
C GLN A 158 22.61 9.38 -23.55
N GLU A 159 21.42 8.77 -23.50
CA GLU A 159 20.42 8.87 -24.56
C GLU A 159 19.75 10.27 -24.51
N GLU A 160 19.43 10.83 -25.67
CA GLU A 160 18.89 12.19 -25.79
C GLU A 160 17.43 12.28 -25.28
N ASP A 161 17.02 13.49 -24.88
CA ASP A 161 15.64 13.85 -24.46
C ASP A 161 15.03 13.13 -23.23
N ILE A 162 15.83 12.50 -22.36
CA ILE A 162 15.33 11.86 -21.13
C ILE A 162 15.20 12.85 -19.94
N PRO A 163 13.99 13.09 -19.37
CA PRO A 163 13.80 13.97 -18.22
C PRO A 163 14.21 13.34 -16.89
N GLN A 164 14.81 14.14 -15.99
CA GLN A 164 15.33 13.69 -14.68
C GLN A 164 14.52 14.26 -13.51
N TYR A 165 14.19 13.43 -12.50
CA TYR A 165 13.31 13.81 -11.37
C TYR A 165 13.61 13.05 -10.06
N LEU A 166 14.85 13.04 -9.55
CA LEU A 166 15.25 12.16 -8.43
C LEU A 166 15.93 12.85 -7.24
N ASP A 167 15.82 14.17 -7.08
CA ASP A 167 16.57 14.96 -6.09
C ASP A 167 16.47 14.44 -4.64
N CYS A 168 15.27 14.06 -4.19
CA CYS A 168 15.06 13.55 -2.83
C CYS A 168 15.79 12.22 -2.60
N LEU A 169 15.71 11.29 -3.56
CA LEU A 169 16.42 10.01 -3.49
C LEU A 169 17.93 10.20 -3.60
N TRP A 170 18.39 11.13 -4.45
CA TRP A 170 19.80 11.48 -4.56
C TRP A 170 20.35 12.05 -3.24
N ALA A 171 19.63 12.97 -2.60
CA ALA A 171 20.00 13.50 -1.28
C ALA A 171 20.07 12.40 -0.21
N GLN A 172 19.13 11.44 -0.22
CA GLN A 172 19.12 10.28 0.66
C GLN A 172 20.35 9.37 0.45
N VAL A 173 20.66 9.02 -0.81
CA VAL A 173 21.85 8.21 -1.16
C VAL A 173 23.15 8.95 -0.81
N GLN A 174 23.22 10.26 -1.02
CA GLN A 174 24.39 11.07 -0.66
C GLN A 174 24.59 11.15 0.86
N LYS A 175 23.51 11.19 1.66
CA LYS A 175 23.59 11.03 3.11
C LYS A 175 24.08 9.63 3.49
N LEU A 176 23.53 8.56 2.92
CA LEU A 176 23.98 7.18 3.18
C LEU A 176 25.48 7.00 2.86
N LYS A 177 25.95 7.57 1.74
CA LYS A 177 27.37 7.59 1.36
C LYS A 177 28.23 8.35 2.38
N LYS A 178 27.78 9.52 2.86
CA LYS A 178 28.45 10.29 3.93
C LYS A 178 28.54 9.48 5.23
N ASP A 179 27.51 8.70 5.53
CA ASP A 179 27.43 7.80 6.69
C ASP A 179 28.11 6.43 6.44
N ARG A 180 28.99 6.33 5.44
CA ARG A 180 29.79 5.15 5.08
C ARG A 180 28.95 3.90 4.75
N TRP A 181 27.83 4.11 4.07
CA TRP A 181 26.87 3.07 3.69
C TRP A 181 26.23 2.32 4.87
N GLN A 182 26.24 2.92 6.07
CA GLN A 182 25.59 2.38 7.25
C GLN A 182 24.18 2.95 7.40
N GLU A 183 23.19 2.07 7.45
CA GLU A 183 21.79 2.39 7.74
C GLU A 183 21.30 1.62 8.98
N ARG A 184 20.17 2.07 9.54
CA ARG A 184 19.70 1.63 10.87
C ARG A 184 18.37 0.87 10.87
N HIS A 185 17.80 0.52 9.73
CA HIS A 185 16.42 0.04 9.66
C HIS A 185 16.24 -1.34 9.01
N ILE A 186 16.98 -1.65 7.94
CA ILE A 186 16.81 -2.88 7.17
C ILE A 186 17.16 -4.10 8.04
N LEU A 187 16.23 -5.04 8.11
CA LEU A 187 16.46 -6.36 8.68
C LEU A 187 17.16 -7.24 7.64
N ARG A 188 18.24 -7.91 8.07
CA ARG A 188 19.18 -8.64 7.20
C ARG A 188 19.40 -10.06 7.74
N PRO A 189 18.46 -11.00 7.53
CA PRO A 189 18.49 -12.31 8.17
C PRO A 189 19.76 -13.11 7.83
N TYR A 190 20.27 -12.95 6.61
CA TYR A 190 21.53 -13.54 6.13
C TYR A 190 22.75 -13.28 7.03
N ILE A 191 22.78 -12.21 7.83
CA ILE A 191 23.88 -11.97 8.80
C ILE A 191 23.98 -13.09 9.84
N ALA A 192 22.86 -13.74 10.20
CA ALA A 192 22.87 -14.87 11.13
C ALA A 192 23.43 -16.17 10.51
N PHE A 193 23.66 -16.19 9.19
CA PHE A 193 24.10 -17.34 8.40
C PHE A 193 25.48 -17.12 7.76
N ASP A 194 26.24 -16.13 8.24
CA ASP A 194 27.54 -15.70 7.67
C ASP A 194 28.50 -16.87 7.44
N SER A 195 28.59 -17.82 8.38
CA SER A 195 29.43 -19.01 8.28
C SER A 195 29.02 -19.99 7.18
N VAL A 196 27.75 -20.00 6.76
CA VAL A 196 27.25 -20.84 5.67
C VAL A 196 27.37 -20.11 4.33
N LEU A 197 27.05 -18.81 4.31
CA LEU A 197 27.02 -18.01 3.09
C LEU A 197 28.43 -17.62 2.60
N CYS A 198 29.40 -17.42 3.50
CA CYS A 198 30.79 -17.15 3.11
C CYS A 198 31.48 -18.33 2.40
N GLU A 199 31.03 -19.57 2.63
CA GLU A 199 31.54 -20.77 1.95
C GLU A 199 30.85 -21.02 0.59
N ALA A 200 29.75 -20.32 0.30
CA ALA A 200 28.99 -20.50 -0.94
C ALA A 200 29.71 -19.87 -2.15
N LEU A 201 29.69 -20.58 -3.28
CA LEU A 201 30.20 -20.07 -4.55
C LEU A 201 29.22 -19.05 -5.16
N GLN A 202 29.76 -17.93 -5.64
CA GLN A 202 29.02 -16.84 -6.27
C GLN A 202 28.85 -17.04 -7.77
N HIS A 203 27.71 -16.59 -8.31
CA HIS A 203 27.41 -16.53 -9.73
C HIS A 203 27.72 -15.14 -10.31
N ASN A 204 28.16 -15.08 -11.57
CA ASN A 204 28.19 -13.83 -12.32
C ASN A 204 26.86 -13.63 -13.04
N LEU A 205 26.32 -12.41 -13.03
CA LEU A 205 25.20 -12.09 -13.91
C LEU A 205 25.57 -12.26 -15.39
N PRO A 206 24.67 -12.82 -16.22
CA PRO A 206 24.74 -12.66 -17.67
C PRO A 206 24.76 -11.17 -18.05
N PRO A 207 25.46 -10.77 -19.13
CA PRO A 207 25.44 -9.39 -19.60
C PRO A 207 24.01 -8.86 -19.79
N PHE A 208 23.73 -7.73 -19.14
CA PHE A 208 22.44 -7.07 -19.20
C PHE A 208 22.56 -5.77 -20.00
N THR A 209 21.89 -5.72 -21.14
CA THR A 209 21.61 -4.48 -21.88
C THR A 209 20.15 -4.11 -21.61
N PRO A 210 19.85 -2.88 -21.16
CA PRO A 210 18.48 -2.38 -21.08
C PRO A 210 17.76 -2.55 -22.44
N PRO A 211 16.46 -2.90 -22.46
CA PRO A 211 15.68 -2.81 -23.69
C PRO A 211 15.71 -1.37 -24.20
N ALA A 212 16.03 -1.19 -25.48
CA ALA A 212 16.00 0.12 -26.13
C ALA A 212 14.58 0.72 -26.08
N HIS A 213 14.50 2.05 -26.13
CA HIS A 213 13.23 2.76 -26.26
C HIS A 213 12.47 2.33 -27.54
N SER A 214 11.15 2.37 -27.46
CA SER A 214 10.21 2.12 -28.55
C SER A 214 8.94 2.91 -28.32
N ASP A 215 8.19 3.24 -29.37
CA ASP A 215 6.93 4.00 -29.26
C ASP A 215 5.87 3.33 -28.35
N ASP A 216 5.90 1.99 -28.22
CA ASP A 216 5.05 1.21 -27.31
C ASP A 216 5.50 1.25 -25.83
N ALA A 217 6.59 1.94 -25.49
CA ALA A 217 7.17 1.97 -24.14
C ALA A 217 6.45 2.97 -23.24
N VAL A 218 5.94 2.50 -22.10
CA VAL A 218 5.16 3.31 -21.15
C VAL A 218 5.87 3.37 -19.80
N TYR A 219 6.68 4.42 -19.62
CA TYR A 219 7.45 4.64 -18.39
C TYR A 219 6.57 5.19 -17.25
N PRO A 220 6.95 4.96 -15.97
CA PRO A 220 6.30 5.60 -14.83
C PRO A 220 6.41 7.13 -14.91
N MET A 221 5.33 7.82 -14.52
CA MET A 221 5.33 9.27 -14.38
C MET A 221 6.29 9.75 -13.28
N PRO A 222 6.72 11.03 -13.31
CA PRO A 222 7.39 11.65 -12.17
C PRO A 222 6.49 11.68 -10.93
N HIS A 223 7.09 11.44 -9.76
CA HIS A 223 6.41 11.44 -8.47
C HIS A 223 7.03 12.51 -7.55
N VAL A 224 6.19 13.29 -6.88
CA VAL A 224 6.60 14.22 -5.83
C VAL A 224 6.46 13.51 -4.48
N VAL A 225 7.51 13.55 -3.65
CA VAL A 225 7.49 12.90 -2.32
C VAL A 225 6.57 13.68 -1.39
N PHE A 226 5.43 13.10 -1.03
CA PHE A 226 4.59 13.62 0.04
C PHE A 226 5.35 13.62 1.38
N ARG A 227 5.27 14.74 2.10
CA ARG A 227 5.94 14.94 3.38
C ARG A 227 5.07 15.85 4.24
N MET A 228 4.72 15.39 5.43
CA MET A 228 4.01 16.24 6.39
C MET A 228 4.61 16.25 7.79
N PHE A 229 5.25 15.14 8.21
CA PHE A 229 5.82 15.01 9.55
C PHE A 229 7.36 15.06 9.58
N ASP A 230 7.90 15.55 10.68
CA ASP A 230 9.28 15.33 11.11
C ASP A 230 9.38 14.81 12.56
N TYR A 231 10.56 14.91 13.17
CA TYR A 231 10.82 14.38 14.51
C TYR A 231 10.20 15.25 15.63
N THR A 232 9.88 16.51 15.35
CA THR A 232 9.27 17.44 16.32
C THR A 232 7.79 17.16 16.55
N ASP A 233 7.13 16.54 15.57
CA ASP A 233 5.72 16.12 15.64
C ASP A 233 5.49 14.95 16.62
N ALA A 234 6.52 14.17 16.94
CA ALA A 234 6.45 12.96 17.77
C ALA A 234 7.45 12.99 18.95
N PRO A 235 7.44 14.01 19.83
CA PRO A 235 8.53 14.30 20.75
C PRO A 235 8.73 13.27 21.87
N GLU A 236 7.67 12.56 22.28
CA GLU A 236 7.71 11.54 23.33
C GLU A 236 8.01 10.12 22.81
N GLY A 237 8.12 9.95 21.47
CA GLY A 237 8.28 8.66 20.81
C GLY A 237 9.72 8.32 20.42
N PRO A 238 9.92 7.19 19.72
CA PRO A 238 11.16 6.94 19.00
C PRO A 238 11.40 8.03 17.94
N VAL A 239 12.63 8.52 17.82
CA VAL A 239 12.98 9.61 16.90
C VAL A 239 12.64 9.24 15.45
N MET A 240 11.88 10.09 14.77
CA MET A 240 11.54 9.89 13.36
C MET A 240 12.77 10.02 12.46
N PRO A 241 13.03 9.07 11.53
CA PRO A 241 14.05 9.24 10.50
C PRO A 241 13.75 10.45 9.61
N GLY A 242 14.71 11.36 9.48
CA GLY A 242 14.53 12.62 8.74
C GLY A 242 14.33 12.40 7.23
N SER A 243 13.71 13.38 6.55
CA SER A 243 13.28 13.28 5.14
C SER A 243 14.39 12.87 4.15
N HIS A 244 15.64 13.25 4.41
CA HIS A 244 16.82 12.89 3.60
C HIS A 244 17.59 11.67 4.13
N SER A 245 16.98 10.82 4.95
CA SER A 245 17.57 9.53 5.37
C SER A 245 17.00 8.37 4.54
N VAL A 246 17.83 7.36 4.26
CA VAL A 246 17.37 6.17 3.51
C VAL A 246 16.41 5.31 4.32
N GLU A 247 16.47 5.37 5.65
CA GLU A 247 15.48 4.70 6.51
C GLU A 247 14.08 5.27 6.24
N ARG A 248 13.92 6.59 6.08
CA ARG A 248 12.61 7.20 5.74
C ARG A 248 12.07 6.68 4.41
N PHE A 249 12.93 6.56 3.40
CA PHE A 249 12.58 5.97 2.11
C PHE A 249 12.15 4.50 2.23
N VAL A 250 12.96 3.66 2.88
CA VAL A 250 12.69 2.21 3.02
C VAL A 250 11.44 1.93 3.86
N ILE A 251 11.20 2.70 4.93
CA ILE A 251 10.00 2.58 5.75
C ILE A 251 8.75 2.81 4.89
N GLU A 252 8.69 3.95 4.20
CA GLU A 252 7.50 4.30 3.41
C GLU A 252 7.31 3.38 2.21
N GLU A 253 8.39 3.00 1.52
CA GLU A 253 8.33 2.06 0.40
C GLU A 253 7.75 0.71 0.83
N ASN A 254 8.22 0.16 1.96
CA ASN A 254 7.69 -1.12 2.45
C ASN A 254 6.24 -0.99 2.92
N LEU A 255 5.84 0.13 3.54
CA LEU A 255 4.45 0.36 3.95
C LEU A 255 3.52 0.49 2.73
N ARG A 256 3.93 1.19 1.66
CA ARG A 256 3.20 1.22 0.36
C ARG A 256 3.10 -0.17 -0.26
N CYS A 257 4.15 -0.97 -0.19
CA CYS A 257 4.11 -2.36 -0.66
C CYS A 257 3.12 -3.22 0.15
N ILE A 258 3.09 -3.09 1.48
CA ILE A 258 2.10 -3.75 2.35
C ILE A 258 0.66 -3.35 1.98
N ILE A 259 0.40 -2.06 1.71
CA ILE A 259 -0.91 -1.59 1.23
C ILE A 259 -1.23 -2.24 -0.12
N LYS A 260 -0.31 -2.20 -1.09
CA LYS A 260 -0.46 -2.81 -2.42
C LYS A 260 -0.75 -4.32 -2.35
N SER A 261 -0.12 -5.05 -1.44
CA SER A 261 -0.33 -6.49 -1.21
C SER A 261 -1.70 -6.81 -0.58
N HIS A 262 -2.29 -5.88 0.18
CA HIS A 262 -3.45 -6.19 1.06
C HIS A 262 -4.65 -5.23 0.96
N TRP A 263 -4.67 -4.26 0.04
CA TRP A 263 -5.71 -3.21 -0.04
C TRP A 263 -7.17 -3.71 -0.09
N ARG A 264 -7.39 -4.92 -0.61
CA ARG A 264 -8.73 -5.55 -0.67
C ARG A 264 -9.22 -6.03 0.70
N GLU A 265 -8.30 -6.38 1.60
CA GLU A 265 -8.57 -7.00 2.90
C GLU A 265 -8.20 -6.04 4.03
N ARG A 266 -9.00 -4.98 4.23
CA ARG A 266 -8.66 -3.85 5.12
C ARG A 266 -8.22 -4.25 6.54
N LYS A 267 -8.75 -5.34 7.10
CA LYS A 267 -8.34 -5.87 8.43
C LYS A 267 -6.93 -6.47 8.38
N THR A 268 -6.63 -7.24 7.34
CA THR A 268 -5.31 -7.81 7.11
C THR A 268 -4.29 -6.71 6.82
N CYS A 269 -4.63 -5.75 5.95
CA CYS A 269 -3.80 -4.58 5.67
C CYS A 269 -3.44 -3.80 6.95
N ALA A 270 -4.44 -3.45 7.76
CA ALA A 270 -4.23 -2.77 9.04
C ALA A 270 -3.35 -3.58 10.00
N ALA A 271 -3.57 -4.90 10.10
CA ALA A 271 -2.77 -5.78 10.94
C ALA A 271 -1.31 -5.89 10.47
N GLN A 272 -1.07 -5.98 9.16
CA GLN A 272 0.27 -6.08 8.57
C GLN A 272 1.06 -4.78 8.74
N LEU A 273 0.43 -3.63 8.50
CA LEU A 273 1.02 -2.31 8.75
C LEU A 273 1.45 -2.14 10.22
N LEU A 274 0.59 -2.54 11.16
CA LEU A 274 0.89 -2.47 12.60
C LEU A 274 1.90 -3.53 13.08
N SER A 275 2.13 -4.60 12.32
CA SER A 275 3.20 -5.56 12.57
C SER A 275 4.45 -5.33 11.74
N TYR A 276 4.59 -4.17 11.08
CA TYR A 276 5.76 -3.83 10.27
C TYR A 276 7.06 -3.96 11.09
N PRO A 277 7.98 -4.86 10.71
CA PRO A 277 9.19 -5.10 11.47
C PRO A 277 10.30 -4.13 11.05
N GLY A 278 11.16 -3.76 11.99
CA GLY A 278 12.30 -2.88 11.76
C GLY A 278 13.43 -3.15 12.74
N LYS A 279 14.68 -2.89 12.34
CA LYS A 279 15.87 -3.11 13.16
C LYS A 279 15.92 -2.23 14.41
N ASN A 280 15.34 -1.02 14.32
CA ASN A 280 15.21 -0.07 15.42
C ASN A 280 13.75 0.36 15.60
N LYS A 281 13.41 0.86 16.78
CA LYS A 281 12.08 1.45 17.04
C LYS A 281 11.92 2.74 16.23
N ILE A 282 10.75 2.90 15.61
CA ILE A 282 10.34 4.06 14.82
C ILE A 282 8.94 4.53 15.29
N PRO A 283 8.54 5.78 15.04
CA PRO A 283 7.19 6.27 15.35
C PRO A 283 6.18 5.75 14.30
N LEU A 284 5.94 4.44 14.31
CA LEU A 284 5.24 3.70 13.26
C LEU A 284 3.85 4.28 12.90
N ASN A 285 3.07 4.70 13.89
CA ASN A 285 1.76 5.33 13.66
C ASN A 285 1.85 6.56 12.75
N TYR A 286 2.87 7.42 12.92
CA TYR A 286 3.06 8.60 12.08
C TYR A 286 3.43 8.21 10.65
N HIS A 287 4.31 7.22 10.48
CA HIS A 287 4.66 6.71 9.15
C HIS A 287 3.47 6.07 8.43
N ILE A 288 2.63 5.31 9.13
CA ILE A 288 1.40 4.73 8.55
C ILE A 288 0.44 5.83 8.09
N VAL A 289 0.17 6.82 8.95
CA VAL A 289 -0.74 7.94 8.63
C VAL A 289 -0.21 8.77 7.47
N GLU A 290 1.08 9.11 7.46
CA GLU A 290 1.70 9.86 6.36
C GLU A 290 1.75 9.10 5.04
N VAL A 291 1.99 7.78 5.06
CA VAL A 291 1.95 6.95 3.85
C VAL A 291 0.53 6.88 3.27
N ILE A 292 -0.48 6.69 4.12
CA ILE A 292 -1.89 6.65 3.70
C ILE A 292 -2.31 7.99 3.07
N PHE A 293 -1.96 9.12 3.69
CA PHE A 293 -2.25 10.43 3.10
C PHE A 293 -1.40 10.72 1.86
N GLY A 294 -0.15 10.26 1.83
CA GLY A 294 0.71 10.38 0.65
C GLY A 294 0.17 9.61 -0.56
N GLU A 295 -0.46 8.46 -0.35
CA GLU A 295 -1.20 7.77 -1.41
C GLU A 295 -2.50 8.50 -1.77
N LEU A 296 -3.33 8.89 -0.79
CA LEU A 296 -4.60 9.58 -1.03
C LEU A 296 -4.41 10.90 -1.80
N PHE A 297 -3.33 11.65 -1.53
CA PHE A 297 -3.01 12.91 -2.22
C PHE A 297 -2.03 12.73 -3.38
N GLN A 298 -1.74 11.50 -3.81
CA GLN A 298 -0.90 11.26 -4.97
C GLN A 298 -1.55 11.81 -6.24
N LEU A 299 -0.80 12.59 -7.00
CA LEU A 299 -1.20 13.09 -8.32
C LEU A 299 -0.56 12.23 -9.43
N PRO A 300 -1.26 11.95 -10.54
CA PRO A 300 -2.63 12.40 -10.84
C PRO A 300 -3.71 11.68 -10.02
N SER A 301 -3.50 10.42 -9.65
CA SER A 301 -4.45 9.61 -8.89
C SER A 301 -3.78 8.77 -7.79
N PRO A 302 -4.52 8.38 -6.73
CA PRO A 302 -4.04 7.40 -5.76
C PRO A 302 -3.81 6.02 -6.40
N PRO A 303 -2.96 5.17 -5.82
CA PRO A 303 -2.80 3.77 -6.24
C PRO A 303 -4.08 2.91 -6.13
N HIS A 304 -4.98 3.26 -5.21
CA HIS A 304 -6.20 2.52 -4.91
C HIS A 304 -7.41 3.46 -4.76
N ILE A 305 -8.63 2.90 -4.77
CA ILE A 305 -9.87 3.69 -4.66
C ILE A 305 -9.94 4.47 -3.33
N ASP A 306 -10.24 5.77 -3.39
CA ASP A 306 -10.18 6.73 -2.27
C ASP A 306 -10.84 6.24 -0.96
N VAL A 307 -12.01 5.60 -1.07
CA VAL A 307 -12.79 5.09 0.07
C VAL A 307 -12.06 3.97 0.85
N MET A 308 -11.10 3.29 0.23
CA MET A 308 -10.26 2.28 0.88
C MET A 308 -9.46 2.91 2.02
N TYR A 309 -8.88 4.09 1.81
CA TYR A 309 -8.06 4.79 2.80
C TYR A 309 -8.88 5.23 4.03
N THR A 310 -10.11 5.72 3.86
CA THR A 310 -11.01 6.00 4.99
C THR A 310 -11.30 4.73 5.79
N ALA A 311 -11.63 3.62 5.11
CA ALA A 311 -11.94 2.36 5.76
C ALA A 311 -10.72 1.74 6.47
N LEU A 312 -9.51 1.89 5.90
CA LEU A 312 -8.26 1.42 6.47
C LEU A 312 -7.90 2.20 7.74
N LEU A 313 -7.99 3.53 7.72
CA LEU A 313 -7.78 4.37 8.91
C LEU A 313 -8.78 4.04 10.04
N ILE A 314 -10.03 3.74 9.71
CA ILE A 314 -11.04 3.29 10.68
C ILE A 314 -10.65 1.95 11.32
N GLU A 315 -10.17 0.95 10.56
CA GLU A 315 -9.71 -0.31 11.15
C GLU A 315 -8.41 -0.13 11.96
N LEU A 316 -7.49 0.71 11.52
CA LEU A 316 -6.28 1.06 12.28
C LEU A 316 -6.64 1.73 13.63
N CYS A 317 -7.61 2.66 13.65
CA CYS A 317 -8.11 3.28 14.89
C CYS A 317 -8.70 2.24 15.87
N LYS A 318 -9.35 1.18 15.38
CA LYS A 318 -9.86 0.09 16.25
C LYS A 318 -8.73 -0.78 16.81
N LEU A 319 -7.65 -0.98 16.06
CA LEU A 319 -6.50 -1.78 16.48
C LEU A 319 -5.52 -1.00 17.38
N GLN A 320 -5.51 0.34 17.32
CA GLN A 320 -4.66 1.23 18.12
C GLN A 320 -5.46 2.40 18.75
N PRO A 321 -6.50 2.14 19.55
CA PRO A 321 -7.43 3.17 20.01
C PRO A 321 -6.82 4.19 20.98
N GLY A 322 -5.70 3.85 21.64
CA GLY A 322 -5.02 4.73 22.59
C GLY A 322 -3.93 5.62 21.99
N SER A 323 -3.62 5.49 20.70
CA SER A 323 -2.46 6.17 20.08
C SER A 323 -2.66 6.66 18.65
N LEU A 324 -3.40 5.93 17.80
CA LEU A 324 -3.59 6.34 16.40
C LEU A 324 -4.60 7.50 16.24
N PRO A 325 -5.73 7.57 16.98
CA PRO A 325 -6.66 8.69 16.86
C PRO A 325 -6.02 10.06 17.13
N GLN A 326 -5.07 10.15 18.07
CA GLN A 326 -4.34 11.39 18.35
C GLN A 326 -3.44 11.79 17.18
N VAL A 327 -2.68 10.85 16.61
CA VAL A 327 -1.83 11.09 15.43
C VAL A 327 -2.67 11.49 14.21
N LEU A 328 -3.86 10.90 14.05
CA LEU A 328 -4.77 11.23 12.96
C LEU A 328 -5.43 12.61 13.13
N ALA A 329 -5.77 12.99 14.37
CA ALA A 329 -6.26 14.34 14.67
C ALA A 329 -5.16 15.40 14.40
N GLN A 330 -3.94 15.16 14.87
CA GLN A 330 -2.77 16.01 14.59
C GLN A 330 -2.50 16.12 13.07
N ALA A 331 -2.58 15.01 12.33
CA ALA A 331 -2.44 15.03 10.88
C ALA A 331 -3.52 15.91 10.21
N THR A 332 -4.76 15.79 10.66
CA THR A 332 -5.91 16.58 10.17
C THR A 332 -5.68 18.07 10.41
N GLU A 333 -5.24 18.42 11.61
CA GLU A 333 -4.91 19.80 12.00
C GLU A 333 -3.78 20.39 11.14
N MET A 334 -2.69 19.65 10.95
CA MET A 334 -1.58 20.07 10.10
C MET A 334 -1.99 20.25 8.63
N MET A 335 -2.93 19.45 8.13
CA MET A 335 -3.47 19.61 6.78
C MET A 335 -4.38 20.83 6.66
N TYR A 336 -5.27 21.06 7.63
CA TYR A 336 -6.10 22.26 7.71
C TYR A 336 -5.26 23.54 7.74
N MET A 337 -4.23 23.58 8.57
CA MET A 337 -3.30 24.72 8.68
C MET A 337 -2.41 24.93 7.43
N ARG A 338 -2.38 23.96 6.49
CA ARG A 338 -1.62 24.02 5.25
C ARG A 338 -2.51 24.10 3.99
N LEU A 339 -3.82 24.34 4.15
CA LEU A 339 -4.78 24.42 3.04
C LEU A 339 -4.45 25.53 2.02
N ASP A 340 -3.84 26.64 2.44
CA ASP A 340 -3.57 27.80 1.58
C ASP A 340 -2.68 27.51 0.36
N THR A 341 -1.88 26.45 0.41
CA THR A 341 -1.00 26.00 -0.69
C THR A 341 -1.30 24.56 -1.14
N MET A 342 -2.37 23.94 -0.64
CA MET A 342 -2.77 22.60 -1.05
C MET A 342 -3.43 22.63 -2.43
N ASN A 343 -3.08 21.68 -3.30
CA ASN A 343 -3.70 21.55 -4.61
C ASN A 343 -5.20 21.21 -4.48
N THR A 344 -6.06 21.84 -5.28
CA THR A 344 -7.52 21.67 -5.22
C THR A 344 -7.99 20.21 -5.29
N THR A 345 -7.36 19.38 -6.13
CA THR A 345 -7.69 17.95 -6.23
C THR A 345 -7.38 17.20 -4.92
N CYS A 346 -6.36 17.62 -4.18
CA CYS A 346 -6.06 17.07 -2.86
C CYS A 346 -7.01 17.60 -1.79
N ILE A 347 -7.42 18.89 -1.87
CA ILE A 347 -8.46 19.47 -1.00
C ILE A 347 -9.78 18.71 -1.18
N ASP A 348 -10.21 18.42 -2.41
CA ASP A 348 -11.43 17.64 -2.68
C ASP A 348 -11.37 16.26 -2.00
N ARG A 349 -10.23 15.56 -2.10
CA ARG A 349 -10.03 14.25 -1.45
C ARG A 349 -10.02 14.38 0.07
N LEU A 350 -9.42 15.43 0.63
CA LEU A 350 -9.40 15.71 2.06
C LEU A 350 -10.83 15.98 2.59
N ILE A 351 -11.63 16.79 1.87
CA ILE A 351 -13.04 17.06 2.18
C ILE A 351 -13.81 15.74 2.24
N ASN A 352 -13.75 14.94 1.17
CA ASN A 352 -14.49 13.68 1.07
C ASN A 352 -14.05 12.67 2.15
N TRP A 353 -12.74 12.54 2.39
CA TRP A 353 -12.19 11.68 3.43
C TRP A 353 -12.66 12.13 4.82
N PHE A 354 -12.53 13.43 5.15
CA PHE A 354 -12.77 13.95 6.48
C PHE A 354 -14.26 13.89 6.84
N SER A 355 -15.17 14.32 5.93
CA SER A 355 -16.61 14.23 6.17
C SER A 355 -17.08 12.78 6.37
N HIS A 356 -16.50 11.83 5.62
CA HIS A 356 -16.83 10.41 5.76
C HIS A 356 -16.17 9.79 7.02
N HIS A 357 -15.00 10.27 7.42
CA HIS A 357 -14.40 9.89 8.70
C HIS A 357 -15.29 10.35 9.86
N LEU A 358 -15.69 11.63 9.88
CA LEU A 358 -16.57 12.20 10.88
C LEU A 358 -17.90 11.44 11.00
N SER A 359 -18.53 11.03 9.89
CA SER A 359 -19.78 10.27 9.93
C SER A 359 -19.67 8.91 10.63
N ASN A 360 -18.46 8.32 10.69
CA ASN A 360 -18.19 7.08 11.41
C ASN A 360 -17.91 7.29 12.92
N PHE A 361 -17.62 8.52 13.36
CA PHE A 361 -17.34 8.90 14.75
C PHE A 361 -18.35 9.90 15.33
N GLN A 362 -19.62 9.73 14.97
CA GLN A 362 -20.76 10.56 15.40
C GLN A 362 -20.64 12.06 15.08
N PHE A 363 -19.83 12.43 14.08
CA PHE A 363 -19.50 13.80 13.68
C PHE A 363 -18.83 14.66 14.77
N ARG A 364 -18.09 14.03 15.69
CA ARG A 364 -17.35 14.73 16.74
C ARG A 364 -16.06 15.33 16.18
N TRP A 365 -15.92 16.65 16.29
CA TRP A 365 -14.70 17.40 16.02
C TRP A 365 -14.64 18.65 16.91
N SER A 366 -13.43 19.12 17.22
CA SER A 366 -13.19 20.36 17.95
C SER A 366 -13.26 21.57 17.01
N TRP A 367 -14.45 21.91 16.53
CA TRP A 367 -14.62 22.97 15.52
C TRP A 367 -14.07 24.34 15.97
N ASP A 368 -14.11 24.66 17.27
CA ASP A 368 -13.56 25.91 17.81
C ASP A 368 -12.05 26.08 17.56
N ASP A 369 -11.29 24.99 17.39
CA ASP A 369 -9.86 25.04 17.04
C ASP A 369 -9.63 25.68 15.65
N TRP A 370 -10.67 25.69 14.80
CA TRP A 370 -10.68 26.24 13.44
C TRP A 370 -11.40 27.60 13.35
N ALA A 371 -11.61 28.29 14.48
CA ALA A 371 -12.30 29.58 14.51
C ALA A 371 -11.57 30.69 13.71
N ASP A 372 -10.30 30.50 13.33
CA ASP A 372 -9.53 31.44 12.52
C ASP A 372 -10.15 31.66 11.12
N CYS A 373 -10.85 30.65 10.56
CA CYS A 373 -11.53 30.80 9.27
C CYS A 373 -12.72 31.77 9.30
N LEU A 374 -13.34 32.01 10.47
CA LEU A 374 -14.54 32.85 10.61
C LEU A 374 -14.26 34.35 10.36
N THR A 375 -12.99 34.74 10.36
CA THR A 375 -12.52 36.11 10.08
C THR A 375 -11.96 36.30 8.67
N GLN A 376 -11.98 35.24 7.86
CA GLN A 376 -11.42 35.23 6.50
C GLN A 376 -12.54 35.39 5.45
N ASP A 377 -12.15 35.79 4.23
CA ASP A 377 -13.05 35.79 3.08
C ASP A 377 -13.54 34.36 2.78
N ILE A 378 -14.82 34.19 2.50
CA ILE A 378 -15.47 32.88 2.35
C ILE A 378 -14.92 32.04 1.18
N GLU A 379 -14.28 32.66 0.18
CA GLU A 379 -13.63 31.97 -0.93
C GLU A 379 -12.18 31.55 -0.60
N LYS A 380 -11.66 31.86 0.59
CA LYS A 380 -10.36 31.35 1.05
C LYS A 380 -10.42 29.84 1.34
N PRO A 381 -9.29 29.11 1.18
CA PRO A 381 -9.28 27.65 1.32
C PRO A 381 -9.84 27.13 2.64
N LYS A 382 -9.53 27.78 3.78
CA LYS A 382 -10.01 27.37 5.11
C LYS A 382 -11.54 27.46 5.30
N PRO A 383 -12.21 28.63 5.17
CA PRO A 383 -13.67 28.70 5.32
C PRO A 383 -14.41 27.90 4.24
N LYS A 384 -13.88 27.86 3.01
CA LYS A 384 -14.44 27.04 1.93
C LYS A 384 -14.37 25.55 2.28
N PHE A 385 -13.22 25.06 2.77
CA PHE A 385 -13.06 23.67 3.23
C PHE A 385 -14.07 23.30 4.31
N VAL A 386 -14.24 24.13 5.34
CA VAL A 386 -15.22 23.87 6.42
C VAL A 386 -16.64 23.80 5.87
N LYS A 387 -17.04 24.75 5.01
CA LYS A 387 -18.36 24.77 4.37
C LYS A 387 -18.64 23.50 3.55
N GLU A 388 -17.69 23.10 2.69
CA GLU A 388 -17.81 21.89 1.86
C GLU A 388 -17.84 20.61 2.71
N VAL A 389 -17.06 20.53 3.79
CA VAL A 389 -17.11 19.42 4.76
C VAL A 389 -18.48 19.34 5.43
N LEU A 390 -19.03 20.46 5.90
CA LEU A 390 -20.36 20.50 6.54
C LEU A 390 -21.46 20.11 5.54
N GLU A 391 -21.36 20.52 4.27
CA GLU A 391 -22.28 20.07 3.23
C GLU A 391 -22.19 18.55 3.00
N LYS A 392 -20.99 17.98 2.92
CA LYS A 392 -20.79 16.53 2.77
C LYS A 392 -21.28 15.76 4.00
N CYS A 393 -21.07 16.29 5.21
CA CYS A 393 -21.64 15.75 6.44
C CYS A 393 -23.18 15.79 6.42
N MET A 394 -23.80 16.86 5.90
CA MET A 394 -25.26 16.94 5.73
C MET A 394 -25.77 15.88 4.75
N ARG A 395 -25.08 15.66 3.63
CA ARG A 395 -25.42 14.59 2.66
C ARG A 395 -25.32 13.17 3.27
N LEU A 396 -24.51 12.99 4.32
CA LEU A 396 -24.41 11.75 5.11
C LEU A 396 -25.31 11.76 6.36
N SER A 397 -26.12 12.80 6.57
CA SER A 397 -27.07 12.88 7.68
C SER A 397 -28.29 13.75 7.34
N TYR A 398 -28.58 14.80 8.11
CA TYR A 398 -29.69 15.74 7.88
C TYR A 398 -29.35 17.12 8.47
N HIS A 399 -29.95 18.18 7.93
CA HIS A 399 -29.61 19.58 8.23
C HIS A 399 -29.52 19.87 9.74
N GLN A 400 -30.58 19.58 10.51
CA GLN A 400 -30.62 19.88 11.95
C GLN A 400 -29.44 19.25 12.71
N ARG A 401 -29.04 18.02 12.39
CA ARG A 401 -27.89 17.38 13.05
C ARG A 401 -26.59 18.14 12.79
N ILE A 402 -26.43 18.73 11.62
CA ILE A 402 -25.23 19.51 11.27
C ILE A 402 -25.23 20.86 12.01
N VAL A 403 -26.41 21.44 12.26
CA VAL A 403 -26.56 22.59 13.17
C VAL A 403 -26.17 22.22 14.60
N ASP A 404 -26.60 21.06 15.09
CA ASP A 404 -26.40 20.65 16.49
C ASP A 404 -24.96 20.25 16.86
N ILE A 405 -24.09 19.93 15.87
CA ILE A 405 -22.71 19.48 16.10
C ILE A 405 -21.64 20.58 16.00
N VAL A 406 -22.00 21.78 15.53
CA VAL A 406 -21.07 22.91 15.39
C VAL A 406 -21.37 24.01 16.41
N PRO A 407 -20.37 24.79 16.84
CA PRO A 407 -20.60 25.98 17.65
C PRO A 407 -21.42 27.02 16.89
N GLN A 408 -22.22 27.82 17.61
CA GLN A 408 -23.09 28.86 17.02
C GLN A 408 -22.34 29.87 16.13
N SER A 409 -21.06 30.11 16.41
CA SER A 409 -20.15 30.95 15.62
C SER A 409 -19.93 30.45 14.18
N PHE A 410 -20.07 29.13 13.94
CA PHE A 410 -19.95 28.51 12.62
C PHE A 410 -21.26 28.51 11.81
N SER A 411 -22.35 29.08 12.35
CA SER A 411 -23.68 29.05 11.70
C SER A 411 -23.71 29.58 10.26
N ALA A 412 -22.86 30.57 9.92
CA ALA A 412 -22.75 31.12 8.57
C ALA A 412 -22.06 30.18 7.55
N LEU A 413 -21.39 29.11 8.00
CA LEU A 413 -20.74 28.10 7.16
C LEU A 413 -21.57 26.83 6.99
N ILE A 414 -22.71 26.72 7.68
CA ILE A 414 -23.62 25.57 7.56
C ILE A 414 -24.30 25.59 6.18
N PRO A 415 -24.41 24.43 5.49
CA PRO A 415 -25.18 24.34 4.24
C PRO A 415 -26.64 24.69 4.45
N ALA A 416 -27.25 25.39 3.48
CA ALA A 416 -28.67 25.72 3.55
C ALA A 416 -29.56 24.45 3.60
N ASN A 417 -30.69 24.54 4.30
CA ASN A 417 -31.66 23.45 4.39
C ASN A 417 -32.16 23.05 2.97
N PRO A 418 -32.03 21.79 2.54
CA PRO A 418 -32.35 21.35 1.18
C PRO A 418 -33.87 21.22 0.96
N VAL A 419 -34.57 22.35 0.93
CA VAL A 419 -35.99 22.47 0.63
C VAL A 419 -36.24 22.63 -0.87
N CYS A 420 -37.40 22.17 -1.35
CA CYS A 420 -37.82 22.41 -2.72
C CYS A 420 -38.17 23.90 -2.90
N SER A 421 -37.66 24.54 -3.96
CA SER A 421 -38.12 25.86 -4.38
C SER A 421 -39.09 25.68 -5.56
N TYR A 422 -40.36 25.44 -5.25
CA TYR A 422 -41.37 25.27 -6.29
C TYR A 422 -41.84 26.64 -6.81
N LYS A 423 -41.46 26.98 -8.04
CA LYS A 423 -41.69 28.29 -8.67
C LYS A 423 -43.17 28.74 -8.70
N TYR A 424 -44.11 27.81 -8.59
CA TYR A 424 -45.55 28.07 -8.64
C TYR A 424 -46.25 27.71 -7.32
N GLU A 425 -45.50 27.63 -6.22
CA GLU A 425 -46.08 27.59 -4.89
C GLU A 425 -46.61 28.99 -4.58
N GLU A 426 -47.92 29.14 -4.48
CA GLU A 426 -48.52 30.39 -4.04
C GLU A 426 -48.08 30.63 -2.59
N GLU A 427 -47.41 31.76 -2.33
CA GLU A 427 -47.17 32.25 -0.97
C GLU A 427 -48.53 32.39 -0.27
N THR A 428 -48.87 31.39 0.54
CA THR A 428 -50.27 31.12 0.91
C THR A 428 -50.84 32.16 1.88
N GLU A 429 -49.98 33.02 2.44
CA GLU A 429 -50.34 34.22 3.20
C GLU A 429 -50.89 35.34 2.30
N SER A 430 -50.42 35.44 1.06
CA SER A 430 -50.86 36.46 0.10
C SER A 430 -52.30 36.24 -0.34
N VAL A 431 -52.67 34.99 -0.64
CA VAL A 431 -54.02 34.64 -1.14
C VAL A 431 -55.08 34.79 -0.05
N LEU A 432 -54.76 34.46 1.20
CA LEU A 432 -55.69 34.64 2.34
C LEU A 432 -56.00 36.11 2.62
N TYR A 433 -55.03 37.02 2.44
CA TYR A 433 -55.27 38.47 2.59
C TYR A 433 -56.22 39.02 1.52
N TYR A 434 -56.11 38.54 0.27
CA TYR A 434 -57.06 38.92 -0.77
C TYR A 434 -58.46 38.31 -0.54
N ILE A 435 -58.56 37.07 -0.03
CA ILE A 435 -59.84 36.45 0.26
C ILE A 435 -60.57 37.15 1.41
N SER A 436 -59.88 37.58 2.48
CA SER A 436 -60.54 38.31 3.57
C SER A 436 -61.09 39.67 3.12
N VAL A 437 -60.32 40.43 2.34
CA VAL A 437 -60.76 41.73 1.79
C VAL A 437 -61.97 41.57 0.85
N TRP A 438 -62.03 40.50 0.05
CA TRP A 438 -63.17 40.24 -0.84
C TRP A 438 -64.46 39.82 -0.12
N PHE A 439 -64.38 39.26 1.09
CA PHE A 439 -65.58 38.83 1.84
C PHE A 439 -66.20 39.94 2.70
N ASP A 440 -65.43 40.94 3.17
CA ASP A 440 -65.99 42.07 3.93
C ASP A 440 -66.77 43.06 3.03
N ASP A 441 -66.36 43.26 1.77
CA ASP A 441 -67.00 44.22 0.83
C ASP A 441 -68.36 43.73 0.24
N THR A 442 -68.87 42.57 0.66
CA THR A 442 -70.16 42.01 0.15
C THR A 442 -71.27 41.92 1.20
N ALA A 443 -71.10 42.52 2.38
CA ALA A 443 -72.04 42.47 3.49
C ALA A 443 -72.72 43.82 3.80
N VAL A 444 -73.49 44.38 2.84
CA VAL A 444 -74.44 45.50 3.05
C VAL A 444 -75.75 45.25 2.29
#